data_AF-A0A146KD28-F1
#
_entry.id   AF-A0A146KD28-F1
#
_cell.length_a   1.000
_cell.length_b   1.000
_cell.length_c   1.000
_cell.angle_alpha   90.00
_cell.angle_beta   90.00
_cell.angle_gamma   90.00
#
_symmetry.space_group_name_H-M   'P 1'
#
loop_
_entity.id
_entity.type
_entity.pdbx_description
1 polymer ?
#
loop_
_entity_poly.entity_id
_entity_poly.type
_entity_poly.pdbx_seq_one_letter_code
_entity_poly.pdbx_strand_id
1 'polypeptide(L)'
;PQLLISQCPKCQSELKLTVTNFKDEFEPDQFSDQKYQRMVEKFGQATLEQAIKEQNWEISSSKTIQDILQYRIIYEGTLTCINCNEEYLVKN
;
A
#
# COMPACT_ATOMS: atom_id res chain seq x y z
N PRO A 1 9.87 3.18 -6.33
CA PRO A 1 9.70 3.57 -4.91
C PRO A 1 8.32 3.17 -4.43
N GLN A 2 8.35 2.44 -3.34
CA GLN A 2 7.65 1.19 -3.09
C GLN A 2 6.70 1.40 -1.91
N LEU A 3 5.55 0.72 -1.88
CA LEU A 3 4.68 0.75 -0.70
C LEU A 3 5.35 -0.10 0.38
N LEU A 4 5.89 0.58 1.38
CA LEU A 4 6.52 -0.03 2.56
C LEU A 4 5.40 -0.24 3.57
N ILE A 5 4.92 -1.47 3.69
CA ILE A 5 3.65 -1.72 4.38
C ILE A 5 3.89 -2.19 5.81
N SER A 6 4.84 -3.11 5.97
CA SER A 6 5.11 -3.80 7.22
C SER A 6 6.58 -4.19 7.35
N GLN A 7 6.97 -4.62 8.54
CA GLN A 7 8.31 -5.12 8.83
C GLN A 7 8.40 -6.61 8.50
N CYS A 8 9.51 -6.99 7.87
CA CYS A 8 9.85 -8.38 7.61
C CYS A 8 10.06 -9.12 8.94
N PRO A 9 9.35 -10.23 9.21
CA PRO A 9 9.48 -10.96 10.48
C PRO A 9 10.88 -11.52 10.72
N LYS A 10 11.66 -11.75 9.65
CA LYS A 10 13.00 -12.33 9.72
C LYS A 10 14.09 -11.33 10.08
N CYS A 11 14.04 -10.13 9.50
CA CYS A 11 15.14 -9.15 9.59
C CYS A 11 14.70 -7.73 9.93
N GLN A 12 13.42 -7.50 10.23
CA GLN A 12 12.83 -6.20 10.59
C GLN A 12 12.92 -5.10 9.52
N SER A 13 13.54 -5.39 8.37
CA SER A 13 13.58 -4.51 7.21
C SER A 13 12.21 -4.41 6.55
N GLU A 14 12.00 -3.40 5.72
CA GLU A 14 10.69 -3.13 5.14
C GLU A 14 10.28 -4.17 4.09
N LEU A 15 8.97 -4.39 3.96
CA LEU A 15 8.37 -5.23 2.92
C LEU A 15 7.81 -4.36 1.80
N LYS A 16 8.13 -4.73 0.56
CA LYS A 16 7.61 -4.17 -0.68
C LYS A 16 6.39 -4.97 -1.14
N LEU A 17 5.27 -4.31 -1.42
CA LEU A 17 4.10 -4.97 -2.02
C LEU A 17 4.08 -4.89 -3.55
N THR A 18 3.76 -6.01 -4.19
CA THR A 18 3.34 -6.12 -5.59
C THR A 18 1.93 -6.68 -5.63
N VAL A 19 1.00 -5.95 -6.25
CA VAL A 19 -0.42 -6.31 -6.28
C VAL A 19 -0.76 -6.98 -7.61
N THR A 20 -1.46 -8.11 -7.55
CA THR A 20 -1.96 -8.82 -8.75
C THR A 20 -3.48 -8.77 -8.86
N ASN A 21 -4.19 -8.71 -7.74
CA ASN A 21 -5.66 -8.62 -7.71
C ASN A 21 -6.12 -7.66 -6.59
N PHE A 22 -7.00 -6.73 -6.94
CA PHE A 22 -7.56 -5.76 -6.01
C PHE A 22 -8.98 -5.37 -6.44
N LYS A 23 -9.76 -4.83 -5.50
CA LYS A 23 -11.06 -4.20 -5.78
C LYS A 23 -11.16 -2.92 -4.97
N ASP A 24 -11.87 -1.95 -5.53
CA ASP A 24 -12.25 -0.76 -4.77
C ASP A 24 -13.62 -1.03 -4.14
N GLU A 25 -13.69 -0.99 -2.81
CA GLU A 25 -14.92 -1.17 -2.05
C GLU A 25 -15.23 0.12 -1.30
N PHE A 26 -16.39 0.71 -1.60
CA PHE A 26 -16.94 1.85 -0.86
C PHE A 26 -17.63 1.36 0.41
N GLU A 27 -16.89 0.67 1.28
CA GLU A 27 -17.32 0.53 2.67
C GLU A 27 -16.62 1.62 3.48
N PRO A 28 -17.37 2.53 4.13
CA PRO A 28 -16.82 3.58 4.95
C PRO A 28 -16.38 3.00 6.30
N ASP A 29 -15.49 2.01 6.31
CA ASP A 29 -14.99 1.45 7.54
C ASP A 29 -13.71 2.17 7.97
N GLN A 30 -13.90 3.18 8.81
CA GLN A 30 -12.94 3.74 9.77
C GLN A 30 -11.51 4.11 9.30
N PHE A 31 -11.26 4.26 8.00
CA PHE A 31 -10.06 4.97 7.55
C PHE A 31 -10.27 6.47 7.79
N SER A 32 -10.10 6.87 9.05
CA SER A 32 -10.16 8.27 9.44
C SER A 32 -9.03 9.04 8.74
N ASP A 33 -9.26 10.32 8.46
CA ASP A 33 -8.22 11.23 7.99
C ASP A 33 -6.95 11.14 8.84
N GLN A 34 -7.08 10.83 10.15
CA GLN A 34 -5.94 10.59 11.03
C GLN A 34 -5.05 9.41 10.60
N LYS A 35 -5.62 8.33 10.10
CA LYS A 35 -4.83 7.17 9.62
C LYS A 35 -4.06 7.54 8.35
N TYR A 36 -4.68 8.29 7.45
CA TYR A 36 -4.01 8.83 6.27
C TYR A 36 -2.86 9.78 6.66
N GLN A 37 -3.11 10.74 7.56
CA GLN A 37 -2.07 11.66 8.05
C GLN A 37 -0.88 10.92 8.68
N ARG A 38 -1.12 9.91 9.52
CA ARG A 38 -0.05 9.08 10.10
C ARG A 38 0.76 8.34 9.04
N MET A 39 0.15 7.89 7.94
CA MET A 39 0.87 7.28 6.83
C MET A 39 1.73 8.29 6.08
N VAL A 40 1.19 9.49 5.84
CA VAL A 40 1.94 10.60 5.22
C VAL A 40 3.13 11.01 6.09
N GLU A 41 2.94 11.13 7.40
CA GLU A 41 4.02 11.42 8.36
C GLU A 41 5.10 10.33 8.38
N LYS A 42 4.69 9.06 8.33
CA LYS A 42 5.61 7.91 8.41
C LYS A 42 6.42 7.69 7.13
N PHE A 43 5.77 7.80 5.97
CA PHE A 43 6.37 7.40 4.68
C PHE A 43 6.68 8.58 3.76
N GLY A 44 6.03 9.72 3.97
CA GLY A 44 6.05 10.85 3.06
C GLY A 44 5.06 10.69 1.91
N GLN A 45 4.38 11.79 1.55
CA GLN A 45 3.39 11.80 0.46
C GLN A 45 4.01 11.38 -0.88
N ALA A 46 5.22 11.85 -1.21
CA ALA A 46 5.89 11.50 -2.46
C ALA A 46 6.16 9.99 -2.60
N THR A 47 6.49 9.31 -1.50
CA THR A 47 6.68 7.86 -1.47
C THR A 47 5.38 7.12 -1.76
N LEU A 48 4.27 7.58 -1.15
CA LEU A 48 2.94 7.00 -1.38
C LEU A 48 2.49 7.20 -2.84
N GLU A 49 2.64 8.42 -3.38
CA GLU A 49 2.34 8.72 -4.79
C GLU A 49 3.12 7.84 -5.75
N GLN A 50 4.41 7.68 -5.49
CA GLN A 50 5.26 6.88 -6.34
C GLN A 50 4.89 5.41 -6.30
N ALA A 51 4.54 4.89 -5.13
CA ALA A 51 4.14 3.51 -4.99
C ALA A 51 2.79 3.22 -5.66
N ILE A 52 1.83 4.15 -5.61
CA ILE A 52 0.57 4.04 -6.37
C ILE A 52 0.86 4.01 -7.87
N LYS A 53 1.74 4.89 -8.37
CA LYS A 53 2.15 4.90 -9.79
C LYS A 53 2.80 3.59 -10.22
N GLU A 54 3.63 2.97 -9.37
CA GLU A 54 4.29 1.69 -9.69
C GLU A 54 3.33 0.52 -9.83
N GLN A 55 2.18 0.57 -9.15
CA GLN A 55 1.12 -0.43 -9.32
C GLN A 55 0.24 -0.14 -10.56
N ASN A 56 0.58 0.86 -11.37
CA ASN A 56 -0.23 1.39 -12.47
C ASN A 56 -1.66 1.76 -12.03
N TRP A 57 -1.78 2.28 -10.80
CA TRP A 57 -3.05 2.73 -10.28
C TRP A 57 -3.31 4.17 -10.71
N GLU A 58 -4.48 4.41 -11.29
CA GLU A 58 -4.84 5.72 -11.81
C GLU A 58 -5.18 6.68 -10.65
N ILE A 59 -4.43 7.79 -10.60
CA ILE A 59 -4.73 8.95 -9.75
C ILE A 59 -5.42 9.97 -10.64
N SER A 60 -6.62 10.41 -10.26
CA SER A 60 -7.41 11.38 -11.01
C SER A 60 -8.00 12.44 -10.07
N SER A 61 -8.64 13.46 -10.65
CA SER A 61 -9.34 14.48 -9.86
C SER A 61 -10.47 13.91 -8.99
N SER A 62 -11.01 12.73 -9.35
CA SER A 62 -12.04 12.02 -8.61
C SER A 62 -11.50 10.86 -7.75
N LYS A 63 -10.20 10.59 -7.80
CA LYS A 63 -9.57 9.48 -7.10
C LYS A 63 -8.18 9.86 -6.61
N THR A 64 -8.14 10.36 -5.39
CA THR A 64 -6.92 10.78 -4.71
C THR A 64 -6.13 9.59 -4.18
N ILE A 65 -4.89 9.86 -3.76
CA ILE A 65 -4.05 8.88 -3.02
C ILE A 65 -4.80 8.36 -1.79
N GLN A 66 -5.49 9.26 -1.08
CA GLN A 66 -6.28 8.90 0.09
C GLN A 66 -7.40 7.93 -0.27
N ASP A 67 -8.15 8.20 -1.35
CA ASP A 67 -9.21 7.30 -1.82
C ASP A 67 -8.66 5.91 -2.17
N ILE A 68 -7.50 5.86 -2.81
CA ILE A 68 -6.85 4.60 -3.15
C ILE A 68 -6.44 3.84 -1.87
N LEU A 69 -5.82 4.51 -0.89
CA LEU A 69 -5.40 3.86 0.35
C LEU A 69 -6.57 3.45 1.25
N GLN A 70 -7.70 4.14 1.14
CA GLN A 70 -8.88 3.93 1.96
C GLN A 70 -9.79 2.84 1.39
N TYR A 71 -10.07 2.87 0.08
CA TYR A 71 -11.09 2.03 -0.53
C TYR A 71 -10.52 0.80 -1.25
N ARG A 72 -9.20 0.73 -1.49
CA ARG A 72 -8.60 -0.38 -2.22
C ARG A 72 -8.30 -1.56 -1.29
N ILE A 73 -9.03 -2.64 -1.50
CA ILE A 73 -8.77 -3.93 -0.87
C ILE A 73 -7.91 -4.77 -1.83
N ILE A 74 -6.78 -5.24 -1.32
CA ILE A 74 -5.86 -6.11 -2.05
C ILE A 74 -6.21 -7.55 -1.71
N TYR A 75 -6.66 -8.32 -2.70
CA TYR A 75 -7.01 -9.74 -2.55
C TYR A 75 -5.83 -10.66 -2.87
N GLU A 76 -4.97 -10.27 -3.82
CA GLU A 76 -3.80 -11.05 -4.18
C GLU A 76 -2.59 -10.16 -4.45
N GLY A 77 -1.44 -10.62 -3.99
CA GLY A 77 -0.16 -9.98 -4.22
C GLY A 77 0.98 -10.70 -3.52
N THR A 78 2.16 -10.09 -3.58
CA THR A 78 3.37 -10.59 -2.93
C THR A 78 4.02 -9.45 -2.16
N LEU A 79 4.35 -9.71 -0.90
CA LEU A 79 5.20 -8.87 -0.07
C LEU A 79 6.64 -9.42 -0.14
N THR A 80 7.58 -8.65 -0.68
CA THR A 80 8.99 -9.03 -0.78
C THR A 80 9.84 -8.20 0.17
N CYS A 81 10.66 -8.83 1.00
CA CYS A 81 11.58 -8.11 1.87
C CYS A 81 12.71 -7.45 1.08
N ILE A 82 12.95 -6.15 1.31
CA ILE A 82 14.01 -5.41 0.59
C ILE A 82 15.44 -5.85 0.94
N ASN A 83 15.63 -6.54 2.07
CA ASN A 83 16.95 -6.92 2.55
C ASN A 83 17.25 -8.41 2.32
N CYS A 84 16.31 -9.30 2.69
CA CYS A 84 16.52 -10.75 2.58
C CYS A 84 15.81 -11.41 1.40
N ASN A 85 15.09 -10.65 0.56
CA ASN A 85 14.33 -11.12 -0.60
C ASN A 85 13.29 -12.21 -0.30
N GLU A 86 12.96 -12.43 0.97
CA GLU A 86 11.90 -13.36 1.38
C GLU A 86 10.54 -12.86 0.87
N GLU A 87 9.74 -13.75 0.32
CA GLU A 87 8.43 -13.46 -0.27
C GLU A 87 7.30 -14.00 0.62
N TYR A 88 6.31 -13.16 0.88
CA TYR A 88 5.11 -13.51 1.63
C TYR A 88 3.90 -13.28 0.73
N LEU A 89 3.13 -14.33 0.47
CA LEU A 89 1.96 -14.25 -0.40
C LEU A 89 0.78 -13.62 0.35
N VAL A 90 0.13 -12.66 -0.30
CA VAL A 90 -1.18 -12.13 0.09
C VAL A 90 -2.23 -12.91 -0.69
N LYS A 91 -3.15 -13.55 0.03
CA LYS A 91 -4.26 -14.32 -0.54
C LYS A 91 -5.52 -14.11 0.32
N ASN A 92 -6.58 -13.59 -0.30
CA ASN A 92 -7.90 -13.32 0.27
C ASN A 92 -7.81 -12.54 1.60
#